data_AF-A0A7S0HAF4-F1
#
_entry.id   AF-A0A7S0HAF4-F1
#
_cell.length_a   1.000
_cell.length_b   1.000
_cell.length_c   1.000
_cell.angle_alpha   90.00
_cell.angle_beta   90.00
_cell.angle_gamma   90.00
#
_symmetry.space_group_name_H-M   'P 1'
#
loop_
_entity.id
_entity.type
_entity.pdbx_description
1 polymer ?
#
loop_
_entity_poly.entity_id
_entity_poly.type
_entity_poly.pdbx_seq_one_letter_code
_entity_poly.pdbx_strand_id
1 'polypeptide(L)'
;MSAYVEIYFDNSTGRFPTEKDELVLKRAIGLKKDEYFIDRKHVTKTEVASLLESAGFSRSNPYNIVQQGKVIQLTVMSPEKRLDLLKDIAGTKIYDERREESLGIMKETAARRVKTDGMLTDIEVRLKELDEEKEELAKYQALDKRRKIAEYTYYEKERLKAKAELDKMERKRNEDSERTEAQQRRE
;
A
#
# COMPACT_ATOMS: atom_id res chain seq x y z
N MET A 1 8.90 -4.25 -48.04
CA MET A 1 8.75 -5.69 -48.25
C MET A 1 8.53 -6.34 -46.89
N SER A 2 7.40 -7.02 -46.70
CA SER A 2 7.08 -7.72 -45.44
C SER A 2 6.84 -9.19 -45.77
N ALA A 3 7.46 -10.08 -45.02
CA ALA A 3 7.28 -11.51 -45.13
C ALA A 3 6.40 -12.00 -43.98
N TYR A 4 5.62 -13.05 -44.20
CA TYR A 4 4.91 -13.71 -43.11
C TYR A 4 4.94 -15.22 -43.31
N VAL A 5 4.82 -15.94 -42.21
CA VAL A 5 4.70 -17.40 -42.17
C VAL A 5 3.50 -17.73 -41.30
N GLU A 6 2.66 -18.65 -41.78
CA GLU A 6 1.53 -19.21 -41.05
C GLU A 6 1.73 -20.72 -40.89
N ILE A 7 1.49 -21.22 -39.69
CA ILE A 7 1.54 -22.64 -39.38
C ILE A 7 0.18 -23.03 -38.80
N TYR A 8 -0.36 -24.13 -39.32
CA TYR A 8 -1.62 -24.72 -38.94
C TYR A 8 -1.33 -25.94 -38.09
N PHE A 9 -1.72 -25.91 -36.82
CA PHE A 9 -1.56 -27.02 -35.90
C PHE A 9 -2.90 -27.73 -35.69
N ASP A 10 -2.89 -29.05 -35.80
CA ASP A 10 -3.99 -29.89 -35.32
C ASP A 10 -3.95 -29.94 -33.78
N ASN A 11 -5.04 -29.51 -33.16
CA ASN A 11 -5.25 -29.47 -31.71
C ASN A 11 -6.37 -30.43 -31.25
N SER A 12 -6.71 -31.45 -32.04
CA SER A 12 -7.69 -32.49 -31.68
C SER A 12 -7.45 -33.17 -30.33
N THR A 13 -6.20 -33.18 -29.85
CA THR A 13 -5.81 -33.75 -28.54
C THR A 13 -5.91 -32.76 -27.37
N GLY A 14 -6.29 -31.50 -27.62
CA GLY A 14 -6.41 -30.47 -26.59
C GLY A 14 -5.08 -30.06 -25.95
N ARG A 15 -3.97 -30.23 -26.67
CA ARG A 15 -2.61 -29.94 -26.17
C ARG A 15 -2.34 -28.45 -26.01
N PHE A 16 -2.95 -27.63 -26.86
CA PHE A 16 -3.03 -26.19 -26.68
C PHE A 16 -4.29 -25.86 -25.86
N PRO A 17 -4.20 -24.92 -24.89
CA PRO A 17 -5.34 -24.46 -24.08
C PRO A 17 -6.29 -23.56 -24.89
N THR A 18 -6.80 -24.08 -26.00
CA THR A 18 -7.75 -23.41 -26.89
C THR A 18 -8.91 -24.37 -27.16
N GLU A 19 -10.15 -23.87 -27.13
CA GLU A 19 -11.37 -24.66 -27.37
C GLU A 19 -11.55 -25.11 -28.84
N LYS A 20 -10.57 -24.81 -29.71
CA LYS A 20 -10.61 -25.14 -31.12
C LYS A 20 -9.74 -26.36 -31.41
N ASP A 21 -10.21 -27.16 -32.37
CA ASP A 21 -9.51 -28.33 -32.90
C ASP A 21 -8.35 -27.97 -33.83
N GLU A 22 -8.23 -26.69 -34.21
CA GLU A 22 -7.14 -26.18 -35.04
C GLU A 22 -6.62 -24.86 -34.47
N LEU A 23 -5.30 -24.72 -34.40
CA LEU A 23 -4.62 -23.50 -33.95
C LEU A 23 -3.78 -22.93 -35.10
N VAL A 24 -4.03 -21.67 -35.46
CA VAL A 24 -3.26 -20.98 -36.50
C VAL A 24 -2.30 -19.98 -35.88
N LEU A 25 -0.99 -20.23 -36.02
CA LEU A 25 0.06 -19.31 -35.58
C LEU A 25 0.68 -18.58 -36.78
N LYS A 26 0.60 -17.26 -36.77
CA LYS A 26 1.21 -16.39 -37.78
C LYS A 26 2.31 -15.53 -37.17
N ARG A 27 3.44 -15.42 -37.85
CA ARG A 27 4.43 -14.37 -37.59
C ARG A 27 4.65 -13.55 -38.84
N ALA A 28 4.47 -12.24 -38.74
CA ALA A 28 4.75 -11.28 -39.81
C ALA A 28 5.97 -10.45 -39.44
N ILE A 29 6.98 -10.46 -40.32
CA ILE A 29 8.22 -9.71 -40.14
C ILE A 29 8.39 -8.69 -41.25
N GLY A 30 8.62 -7.44 -40.85
CA GLY A 30 8.95 -6.32 -41.72
C GLY A 30 10.19 -5.60 -41.22
N LEU A 31 10.67 -4.62 -42.00
CA LEU A 31 11.88 -3.84 -41.69
C LEU A 31 11.89 -3.18 -40.30
N LYS A 32 10.71 -2.84 -39.76
CA LYS A 32 10.54 -2.15 -38.46
C LYS A 32 9.52 -2.82 -37.54
N LYS A 33 8.94 -3.96 -37.94
CA LYS A 33 7.80 -4.59 -37.26
C LYS A 33 8.01 -6.10 -37.14
N ASP A 34 7.78 -6.64 -35.95
CA ASP A 34 7.70 -8.08 -35.67
C ASP A 34 6.36 -8.31 -34.96
N GLU A 35 5.38 -8.82 -35.69
CA GLU A 35 3.99 -8.96 -35.24
C GLU A 35 3.61 -10.45 -35.20
N TYR A 36 2.95 -10.86 -34.11
CA TYR A 36 2.50 -12.24 -33.90
C TYR A 36 0.98 -12.29 -33.87
N PHE A 37 0.40 -13.34 -34.45
CA PHE A 37 -1.03 -13.57 -34.41
C PHE A 37 -1.33 -15.02 -34.07
N ILE A 38 -2.31 -15.22 -33.19
CA ILE A 38 -2.92 -16.52 -32.90
C ILE A 38 -4.37 -16.44 -33.35
N ASP A 39 -4.82 -17.33 -34.22
CA ASP A 39 -6.18 -17.34 -34.79
C ASP A 39 -6.62 -15.98 -35.33
N ARG A 40 -5.72 -15.31 -36.05
CA ARG A 40 -5.91 -13.96 -36.63
C ARG A 40 -6.06 -12.82 -35.60
N LYS A 41 -5.91 -13.10 -34.31
CA LYS A 41 -5.84 -12.08 -33.24
C LYS A 41 -4.39 -11.70 -32.99
N HIS A 42 -4.12 -10.40 -32.90
CA HIS A 42 -2.78 -9.89 -32.58
C HIS A 42 -2.43 -10.20 -31.13
N VAL A 43 -1.23 -10.75 -30.90
CA VAL A 43 -0.74 -11.18 -29.58
C VAL A 43 0.71 -10.76 -29.39
N THR A 44 1.15 -10.74 -28.13
CA THR A 44 2.54 -10.43 -27.78
C THR A 44 3.45 -11.65 -27.94
N LYS A 45 4.75 -11.40 -28.11
CA LYS A 45 5.78 -12.45 -28.16
C LYS A 45 5.81 -13.33 -26.90
N THR A 46 5.47 -12.75 -25.75
CA THR A 46 5.44 -13.45 -24.46
C THR A 46 4.28 -14.43 -24.40
N GLU A 47 3.08 -14.01 -24.82
CA GLU A 47 1.91 -14.89 -24.86
C GLU A 47 2.11 -16.08 -25.81
N VAL A 48 2.71 -15.86 -26.99
CA VAL A 48 3.07 -16.94 -27.91
C VAL A 48 4.07 -17.91 -27.27
N ALA A 49 5.07 -17.38 -26.54
CA ALA A 49 6.04 -18.22 -25.85
C ALA A 49 5.38 -19.10 -24.78
N SER A 50 4.51 -18.51 -23.94
CA SER A 50 3.77 -19.22 -22.90
C SER A 50 2.82 -20.27 -23.49
N LEU A 51 2.16 -19.97 -24.61
CA LEU A 51 1.28 -20.92 -25.30
C LEU A 51 2.07 -22.14 -25.80
N LEU A 52 3.20 -21.90 -26.50
CA LEU A 52 4.07 -22.97 -26.98
C LEU A 52 4.63 -23.81 -25.83
N GLU A 53 5.04 -23.16 -24.73
CA GLU A 53 5.53 -23.83 -23.53
C GLU A 53 4.46 -24.70 -22.87
N SER A 54 3.21 -24.23 -22.80
CA SER A 54 2.08 -25.02 -22.27
C SER A 54 1.81 -26.29 -23.09
N ALA A 55 2.05 -26.24 -24.39
CA ALA A 55 1.98 -27.39 -25.28
C ALA A 55 3.28 -28.23 -25.27
N GLY A 56 4.26 -27.93 -24.41
CA GLY A 56 5.52 -28.66 -24.29
C GLY A 56 6.58 -28.31 -25.35
N PHE A 57 6.34 -27.27 -26.17
CA PHE A 57 7.36 -26.68 -27.03
C PHE A 57 8.15 -25.63 -26.23
N SER A 58 8.99 -26.10 -25.31
CA SER A 58 9.88 -25.20 -24.57
C SER A 58 10.98 -24.65 -25.48
N ARG A 59 11.25 -23.34 -25.41
CA ARG A 59 12.44 -22.71 -26.03
C ARG A 59 13.74 -23.30 -25.48
N SER A 60 13.68 -23.83 -24.26
CA SER A 60 14.81 -24.43 -23.55
C SER A 60 15.06 -25.88 -23.96
N ASN A 61 14.16 -26.52 -24.73
CA ASN A 61 14.37 -27.87 -25.24
C ASN A 61 14.80 -27.83 -26.74
N PRO A 62 16.10 -27.77 -27.05
CA PRO A 62 16.62 -27.56 -28.40
C PRO A 62 16.45 -28.76 -29.33
N TYR A 63 15.95 -29.91 -28.86
CA TYR A 63 15.93 -31.15 -29.63
C TYR A 63 14.80 -31.26 -30.66
N ASN A 64 13.81 -30.37 -30.61
CA ASN A 64 12.79 -30.29 -31.67
C ASN A 64 13.37 -29.75 -32.99
N ILE A 65 14.55 -29.12 -32.98
CA ILE A 65 15.16 -28.51 -34.15
C ILE A 65 16.64 -28.90 -34.24
N VAL A 66 16.99 -29.74 -35.22
CA VAL A 66 18.37 -30.13 -35.48
C VAL A 66 18.98 -29.21 -36.54
N GLN A 67 19.80 -28.26 -36.11
CA GLN A 67 20.59 -27.42 -37.02
C GLN A 67 21.76 -28.19 -37.64
N GLN A 68 22.23 -27.76 -38.81
CA GLN A 68 23.42 -28.34 -39.43
C GLN A 68 24.62 -28.28 -38.48
N GLY A 69 25.35 -29.39 -38.35
CA GLY A 69 26.50 -29.51 -37.43
C GLY A 69 26.14 -29.76 -35.96
N LYS A 70 24.86 -29.72 -35.57
CA LYS A 70 24.44 -29.89 -34.16
C LYS A 70 24.78 -31.27 -33.59
N VAL A 71 24.71 -32.32 -34.41
CA VAL A 71 25.02 -33.70 -34.00
C VAL A 71 26.48 -33.82 -33.54
N ILE A 72 27.42 -33.22 -34.28
CA ILE A 72 28.84 -33.22 -33.92
C ILE A 72 29.05 -32.44 -32.61
N GLN A 73 28.40 -31.28 -32.47
CA GLN A 73 28.47 -30.49 -31.24
C GLN A 73 28.01 -31.28 -29.99
N LEU A 74 26.97 -32.11 -30.12
CA LEU A 74 26.48 -32.96 -29.02
C LEU A 74 27.49 -34.05 -28.64
N THR A 75 28.20 -34.62 -29.61
CA THR A 75 29.22 -35.65 -29.35
C THR A 75 30.46 -35.10 -28.63
N VAL A 76 30.87 -33.86 -28.94
CA VAL A 76 32.07 -33.20 -28.37
C VAL A 76 31.76 -32.40 -27.09
N MET A 77 30.50 -32.29 -26.70
CA MET A 77 30.04 -31.54 -25.54
C MET A 77 30.66 -32.05 -24.21
N SER A 78 31.07 -31.11 -23.34
CA SER A 78 31.56 -31.44 -21.99
C SER A 78 30.45 -32.04 -21.10
N PRO A 79 30.80 -32.87 -20.10
CA PRO A 79 29.81 -33.48 -19.21
C PRO A 79 28.88 -32.48 -18.52
N GLU A 80 29.40 -31.32 -18.09
CA GLU A 80 28.62 -30.25 -17.46
C GLU A 80 27.53 -29.70 -18.38
N LYS A 81 27.89 -29.33 -19.62
CA LYS A 81 26.94 -28.85 -20.62
C LYS A 81 25.92 -29.90 -21.00
N ARG A 82 26.31 -31.19 -20.99
CA ARG A 82 25.40 -32.31 -21.21
C ARG A 82 24.40 -32.46 -20.07
N LEU A 83 24.84 -32.27 -18.83
CA LEU A 83 23.98 -32.30 -17.65
C LEU A 83 22.99 -31.13 -17.65
N ASP A 84 23.44 -29.91 -17.96
CA ASP A 84 22.56 -28.75 -18.06
C ASP A 84 21.49 -28.97 -19.13
N LEU A 85 21.88 -29.55 -20.26
CA LEU A 85 20.94 -29.93 -21.31
C LEU A 85 19.93 -30.98 -20.86
N LEU A 86 20.35 -31.98 -20.07
CA LEU A 86 19.43 -32.96 -19.48
C LEU A 86 18.46 -32.32 -18.49
N LYS A 87 18.90 -31.35 -17.69
CA LYS A 87 18.04 -30.57 -16.78
C LYS A 87 17.03 -29.73 -17.54
N ASP A 88 17.44 -29.15 -18.66
CA ASP A 88 16.56 -28.39 -19.56
C ASP A 88 15.47 -29.29 -20.15
N ILE A 89 15.81 -30.49 -20.63
CA ILE A 89 14.84 -31.47 -21.14
C ILE A 89 13.90 -31.97 -20.04
N ALA A 90 14.44 -32.24 -18.85
CA ALA A 90 13.66 -32.70 -17.71
C ALA A 90 12.75 -31.61 -17.13
N GLY A 91 12.87 -30.35 -17.60
CA GLY A 91 12.09 -29.22 -17.11
C GLY A 91 12.42 -28.80 -15.68
N THR A 92 13.48 -29.37 -15.07
CA THR A 92 13.85 -29.08 -13.67
C THR A 92 14.39 -27.67 -13.51
N LYS A 93 14.97 -27.09 -14.56
CA LYS A 93 15.50 -25.73 -14.52
C LYS A 93 14.44 -24.66 -14.30
N ILE A 94 13.27 -24.78 -14.95
CA ILE A 94 12.16 -23.83 -14.75
C ILE A 94 11.67 -23.89 -13.30
N TYR A 95 11.61 -25.09 -12.73
CA TYR A 95 11.27 -25.27 -11.32
C TYR A 95 12.31 -24.62 -10.40
N ASP A 96 13.59 -24.84 -10.66
CA ASP A 96 14.68 -24.27 -9.86
C ASP A 96 14.69 -22.73 -9.94
N GLU A 97 14.51 -22.16 -11.13
CA GLU A 97 14.41 -20.70 -11.34
C GLU A 97 13.23 -20.10 -10.59
N ARG A 98 12.02 -20.70 -10.71
CA ARG A 98 10.83 -20.25 -9.97
C ARG A 98 11.00 -20.38 -8.46
N ARG A 99 11.68 -21.43 -8.01
CA ARG A 99 11.97 -21.65 -6.59
C ARG A 99 12.93 -20.58 -6.06
N GLU A 100 13.97 -20.24 -6.81
CA GLU A 100 14.92 -19.19 -6.43
C GLU A 100 14.24 -17.81 -6.36
N GLU A 101 13.41 -17.48 -7.36
CA GLU A 101 12.60 -16.26 -7.37
C GLU A 101 11.66 -16.20 -6.16
N SER A 102 10.94 -17.29 -5.89
CA SER A 102 10.03 -17.39 -4.73
C SER A 102 10.75 -17.22 -3.40
N LEU A 103 11.95 -17.81 -3.26
CA LEU A 103 12.78 -17.63 -2.08
C LEU A 103 13.25 -16.18 -1.92
N GLY A 104 13.55 -15.48 -3.03
CA GLY A 104 13.84 -14.05 -3.04
C GLY A 104 12.67 -13.22 -2.50
N ILE A 105 11.47 -13.44 -3.02
CA ILE A 105 10.24 -12.77 -2.57
C ILE A 105 9.98 -13.06 -1.08
N MET A 106 10.19 -14.29 -0.64
CA MET A 106 9.98 -14.69 0.75
C MET A 106 10.94 -13.95 1.72
N LYS A 107 12.21 -13.79 1.33
CA LYS A 107 13.19 -13.00 2.10
C LYS A 107 12.81 -11.53 2.17
N GLU A 108 12.39 -10.94 1.05
CA GLU A 108 11.96 -9.54 1.03
C GLU A 108 10.71 -9.33 1.91
N THR A 109 9.75 -10.25 1.83
CA THR A 109 8.53 -10.20 2.63
C THR A 109 8.84 -10.32 4.13
N ALA A 110 9.78 -11.19 4.51
CA ALA A 110 10.24 -11.30 5.89
C ALA A 110 10.88 -9.98 6.39
N ALA A 111 11.70 -9.33 5.59
CA ALA A 111 12.29 -8.04 5.94
C ALA A 111 11.23 -6.94 6.09
N ARG A 112 10.24 -6.89 5.18
CA ARG A 112 9.10 -5.96 5.29
C ARG A 112 8.29 -6.19 6.57
N ARG A 113 8.05 -7.47 6.93
CA ARG A 113 7.34 -7.82 8.16
C ARG A 113 8.06 -7.30 9.42
N VAL A 114 9.36 -7.49 9.53
CA VAL A 114 10.15 -6.96 10.67
C VAL A 114 10.01 -5.44 10.80
N LYS A 115 10.02 -4.72 9.67
CA LYS A 115 9.81 -3.27 9.67
C LYS A 115 8.40 -2.89 10.12
N THR A 116 7.38 -3.61 9.67
CA THR A 116 5.99 -3.40 10.11
C THR A 116 5.82 -3.66 11.60
N ASP A 117 6.39 -4.73 12.13
CA ASP A 117 6.33 -5.06 13.56
C ASP A 117 7.01 -3.98 14.41
N GLY A 118 8.12 -3.40 13.93
CA GLY A 118 8.76 -2.25 14.55
C GLY A 118 7.86 -1.00 14.58
N MET A 119 7.24 -0.67 13.44
CA MET A 119 6.29 0.46 13.37
C MET A 119 5.08 0.27 14.28
N LEU A 120 4.56 -0.95 14.41
CA LEU A 120 3.47 -1.26 15.34
C LEU A 120 3.89 -1.00 16.78
N THR A 121 5.10 -1.41 17.16
CA THR A 121 5.65 -1.16 18.50
C THR A 121 5.74 0.33 18.79
N ASP A 122 6.22 1.13 17.84
CA ASP A 122 6.30 2.59 17.99
C ASP A 122 4.91 3.23 18.16
N ILE A 123 3.91 2.74 17.43
CA ILE A 123 2.51 3.18 17.55
C ILE A 123 1.96 2.84 18.94
N GLU A 124 2.23 1.65 19.46
CA GLU A 124 1.80 1.24 20.81
C GLU A 124 2.40 2.11 21.91
N VAL A 125 3.68 2.48 21.79
CA VAL A 125 4.33 3.43 22.72
C VAL A 125 3.63 4.78 22.67
N ARG A 126 3.39 5.31 21.46
CA ARG A 126 2.75 6.60 21.28
C ARG A 126 1.29 6.63 21.74
N LEU A 127 0.58 5.51 21.63
CA LEU A 127 -0.76 5.36 22.19
C LEU A 127 -0.75 5.44 23.71
N LYS A 128 0.22 4.82 24.38
CA LYS A 128 0.36 4.93 25.85
C LYS A 128 0.65 6.37 26.28
N GLU A 129 1.56 7.05 25.60
CA GLU A 129 1.84 8.48 25.86
C GLU A 129 0.57 9.33 25.72
N LEU A 130 -0.21 9.12 24.66
CA LEU A 130 -1.48 9.82 24.45
C LEU A 130 -2.53 9.52 25.53
N ASP A 131 -2.59 8.29 26.04
CA ASP A 131 -3.49 7.94 27.14
C ASP A 131 -3.09 8.65 28.44
N GLU A 132 -1.79 8.76 28.73
CA GLU A 132 -1.28 9.53 29.87
C GLU A 132 -1.60 11.03 29.74
N GLU A 133 -1.34 11.61 28.57
CA GLU A 133 -1.68 13.02 28.28
C GLU A 133 -3.19 13.29 28.41
N LYS A 134 -4.02 12.34 27.98
CA LYS A 134 -5.48 12.43 28.12
C LYS A 134 -5.91 12.42 29.60
N GLU A 135 -5.32 11.57 30.43
CA GLU A 135 -5.60 11.56 31.87
C GLU A 135 -5.17 12.87 32.54
N GLU A 136 -4.00 13.40 32.18
CA GLU A 136 -3.53 14.68 32.69
C GLU A 136 -4.47 15.83 32.27
N LEU A 137 -4.89 15.85 31.01
CA LEU A 137 -5.84 16.83 30.51
C LEU A 137 -7.19 16.76 31.24
N ALA A 138 -7.67 15.55 31.55
CA ALA A 138 -8.90 15.37 32.32
C ALA A 138 -8.77 15.94 33.74
N LYS A 139 -7.63 15.71 34.41
CA LYS A 139 -7.32 16.30 35.73
C LYS A 139 -7.26 17.83 35.64
N TYR A 140 -6.58 18.36 34.64
CA TYR A 140 -6.51 19.79 34.39
C TYR A 140 -7.90 20.41 34.20
N GLN A 141 -8.76 19.81 33.37
CA GLN A 141 -10.12 20.31 33.14
C GLN A 141 -10.98 20.31 34.42
N ALA A 142 -10.82 19.29 35.28
CA ALA A 142 -11.52 19.24 36.56
C ALA A 142 -11.05 20.36 37.51
N LEU A 143 -9.74 20.61 37.56
CA LEU A 143 -9.15 21.69 38.35
C LEU A 143 -9.53 23.07 37.81
N ASP A 144 -9.53 23.28 36.49
CA ASP A 144 -9.94 24.54 35.87
C ASP A 144 -11.41 24.85 36.14
N LYS A 145 -12.30 23.85 36.08
CA LYS A 145 -13.71 24.01 36.48
C LYS A 145 -13.82 24.45 37.95
N ARG A 146 -13.08 23.82 38.86
CA ARG A 146 -13.05 24.21 40.29
C ARG A 146 -12.54 25.63 40.48
N ARG A 147 -11.46 25.99 39.77
CA ARG A 147 -10.89 27.35 39.79
C ARG A 147 -11.94 28.38 39.36
N LYS A 148 -12.61 28.17 38.22
CA LYS A 148 -13.65 29.06 37.70
C LYS A 148 -14.81 29.25 38.68
N ILE A 149 -15.26 28.18 39.34
CA ILE A 149 -16.33 28.26 40.35
C ILE A 149 -15.86 29.09 41.55
N ALA A 150 -14.67 28.83 42.07
CA ALA A 150 -14.10 29.57 43.20
C ALA A 150 -13.91 31.05 42.87
N GLU A 151 -13.41 31.34 41.67
CA GLU A 151 -13.20 32.69 41.15
C GLU A 151 -14.53 33.45 41.01
N TYR A 152 -15.56 32.82 40.42
CA TYR A 152 -16.89 33.40 40.33
C TYR A 152 -17.51 33.68 41.71
N THR A 153 -17.36 32.75 42.65
CA THR A 153 -17.84 32.90 44.03
C THR A 153 -17.13 34.06 44.74
N TYR A 154 -15.81 34.20 44.53
CA TYR A 154 -15.02 35.30 45.07
C TYR A 154 -15.48 36.65 44.50
N TYR A 155 -15.61 36.76 43.17
CA TYR A 155 -16.08 37.98 42.53
C TYR A 155 -17.51 38.35 42.94
N GLU A 156 -18.42 37.39 43.12
CA GLU A 156 -19.76 37.68 43.59
C GLU A 156 -19.76 38.20 45.04
N LYS A 157 -18.93 37.64 45.93
CA LYS A 157 -18.74 38.18 47.28
C LYS A 157 -18.22 39.61 47.27
N GLU A 158 -17.21 39.89 46.46
CA GLU A 158 -16.65 41.25 46.34
C GLU A 158 -17.69 42.22 45.76
N ARG A 159 -18.46 41.80 44.75
CA ARG A 159 -19.57 42.58 44.19
C ARG A 159 -20.64 42.92 45.23
N LEU A 160 -21.04 41.95 46.06
CA LEU A 160 -22.02 42.16 47.13
C LEU A 160 -21.50 43.13 48.20
N LYS A 161 -20.23 43.01 48.60
CA LYS A 161 -19.61 43.97 49.53
C LYS A 161 -19.58 45.38 48.94
N ALA A 162 -19.14 45.53 47.69
CA ALA A 162 -19.08 46.82 47.01
C ALA A 162 -20.48 47.45 46.90
N LYS A 163 -21.51 46.63 46.60
CA LYS A 163 -22.91 47.08 46.55
C LYS A 163 -23.42 47.54 47.92
N ALA A 164 -23.12 46.78 48.98
CA ALA A 164 -23.51 47.17 50.34
C ALA A 164 -22.84 48.48 50.79
N GLU A 165 -21.59 48.70 50.42
CA GLU A 165 -20.91 49.98 50.69
C GLU A 165 -21.49 51.13 49.86
N LEU A 166 -21.85 50.90 48.59
CA LEU A 166 -22.58 51.86 47.74
C LEU A 166 -23.92 52.25 48.38
N ASP A 167 -24.74 51.27 48.78
CA ASP A 167 -26.04 51.52 49.41
C ASP A 167 -25.90 52.33 50.71
N LYS A 168 -24.84 52.10 51.50
CA LYS A 168 -24.53 52.92 52.69
C LYS A 168 -24.18 54.36 52.33
N MET A 169 -23.37 54.57 51.28
CA MET A 169 -23.03 55.91 50.82
C MET A 169 -24.25 56.65 50.27
N GLU A 170 -25.13 55.97 49.53
CA GLU A 170 -26.38 56.56 49.03
C GLU A 170 -27.32 56.97 50.17
N ARG A 171 -27.47 56.13 51.21
CA ARG A 171 -28.25 56.48 52.39
C ARG A 171 -27.71 57.72 53.09
N LYS A 172 -26.40 57.78 53.34
CA LYS A 172 -25.75 58.98 53.92
C LYS A 172 -25.99 60.21 53.06
N ARG A 173 -25.83 60.10 51.74
CA ARG A 173 -26.05 61.22 50.82
C ARG A 173 -27.50 61.71 50.84
N ASN A 174 -28.47 60.80 50.93
CA ASN A 174 -29.89 61.18 51.05
C ASN A 174 -30.18 61.84 52.40
N GLU A 175 -29.66 61.30 53.51
CA GLU A 175 -29.78 61.92 54.84
C GLU A 175 -29.17 63.33 54.88
N ASP A 176 -28.00 63.52 54.26
CA ASP A 176 -27.34 64.82 54.15
C ASP A 176 -28.15 65.79 53.24
N SER A 177 -28.75 65.29 52.16
CA SER A 177 -29.64 66.08 51.29
C SER A 177 -30.90 66.54 52.04
N GLU A 178 -31.57 65.64 52.77
CA GLU A 178 -32.73 65.95 53.60
C GLU A 178 -32.40 66.97 54.70
N ARG A 179 -31.22 66.86 55.33
CA ARG A 179 -30.74 67.85 56.29
C ARG A 179 -30.55 69.22 55.63
N THR A 180 -29.97 69.26 54.44
CA THR A 180 -29.73 70.51 53.71
C THR A 180 -31.05 71.18 53.31
N GLU A 181 -32.03 70.42 52.82
CA GLU A 181 -33.38 70.91 52.51
C GLU A 181 -34.14 71.39 53.75
N ALA A 182 -34.02 70.68 54.88
CA ALA A 182 -34.63 71.09 56.15
C ALA A 182 -34.01 72.38 56.70
N GLN A 183 -32.74 72.62 56.42
CA GLN A 183 -32.03 73.84 56.81
C GLN A 183 -32.48 75.03 55.95
N GLN A 184 -32.64 74.83 54.63
CA GLN A 184 -33.16 75.85 53.72
C GLN A 184 -34.63 76.22 53.95
N ARG A 185 -35.47 75.32 54.50
CA ARG A 185 -36.87 75.63 54.86
C ARG A 185 -37.03 76.40 56.18
N ARG A 186 -35.95 76.55 56.95
CA ARG A 186 -35.95 77.27 58.24
C ARG A 186 -35.43 78.71 58.13
N GLU A 187 -34.90 79.08 56.98
CA GLU A 187 -34.57 80.46 56.60
C GLU A 187 -35.75 81.06 55.79
#